data_AF-A0A4Y8YDP2-F1
#
_entry.id   AF-A0A4Y8YDP2-F1
#
_cell.length_a   1.000
_cell.length_b   1.000
_cell.length_c   1.000
_cell.angle_alpha   90.00
_cell.angle_beta   90.00
_cell.angle_gamma   90.00
#
_symmetry.space_group_name_H-M   'P 1'
#
loop_
_entity.id
_entity.type
_entity.pdbx_description
1 polymer ?
#
loop_
_entity_poly.entity_id
_entity_poly.type
_entity_poly.pdbx_seq_one_letter_code
_entity_poly.pdbx_strand_id
1 'polypeptide(L)'
;MSHAPQLGNAHRLGIGIGWRPEIAEAVEALPGIDWVEAVAENVCPDHLPDSLVRLRARGVTVVPHGVSLGLGGAGRPDTKRLTDLAERAEALGSPLVTEHIAFVRAGGPLTASPALEAGHLLPVPRTKDALRVLCENVRIAQDCLPVPLAVENIAALINWPDEEMTEGQFLAELVERTGVRLLIDVANLHTNHVNRGEDPATALDQLPVEAIAYVHVAGGIERDGVWHDTHAHPVSEPVLAVLAELRSRVSPPGVLLERDDNFPPPAELSAELTAIRETLRTPGPRPVRGTSVAPESGPSRQDGPAAPTTTTDAARQRLALAQASLLSALVAGTPAPEGFDSRRLGVQSRALGAKRAEVVAKVAPELPRILGGGYRAAFLAYAKSRPMRGGYRRDALDFAEHLLIGDLPEDPAARRELTLWWRDRAGARPPSRAVRIARVARAVLVGR
;
A
#
# COMPACT_ATOMS: atom_id res chain seq x y z
N MET A 1 -33.18 9.01 8.65
CA MET A 1 -32.82 9.49 7.30
C MET A 1 -31.64 10.43 7.46
N SER A 2 -30.43 9.87 7.37
CA SER A 2 -29.19 10.65 7.43
C SER A 2 -28.78 10.90 5.98
N HIS A 3 -28.83 12.16 5.55
CA HIS A 3 -28.34 12.54 4.24
C HIS A 3 -26.82 12.36 4.23
N ALA A 4 -26.32 11.45 3.39
CA ALA A 4 -24.91 11.46 3.01
C ALA A 4 -24.57 12.87 2.50
N PRO A 5 -23.45 13.48 2.96
CA PRO A 5 -23.06 14.79 2.46
C PRO A 5 -22.77 14.66 0.96
N GLN A 6 -23.66 15.24 0.15
CA GLN A 6 -23.40 15.45 -1.27
C GLN A 6 -22.27 16.49 -1.35
N LEU A 7 -21.07 16.04 -1.69
CA LEU A 7 -20.05 16.94 -2.22
C LEU A 7 -20.60 17.51 -3.54
N GLY A 8 -21.21 18.71 -3.46
CA GLY A 8 -21.61 19.46 -4.63
C GLY A 8 -20.40 19.62 -5.55
N ASN A 9 -20.55 19.31 -6.85
CA ASN A 9 -19.51 19.34 -7.88
C ASN A 9 -18.12 18.97 -7.34
N ALA A 10 -17.82 17.67 -7.25
CA ALA A 10 -16.49 17.16 -6.90
C ALA A 10 -15.38 18.08 -7.44
N HIS A 11 -14.63 18.69 -6.53
CA HIS A 11 -13.45 19.49 -6.88
C HIS A 11 -12.57 18.62 -7.78
N ARG A 12 -12.41 19.02 -9.05
CA ARG A 12 -11.44 18.38 -9.94
C ARG A 12 -10.06 18.64 -9.35
N LEU A 13 -9.40 17.57 -8.90
CA LEU A 13 -8.03 17.61 -8.39
C LEU A 13 -7.05 18.00 -9.49
N GLY A 14 -7.29 17.59 -10.75
CA GLY A 14 -6.39 17.90 -11.86
C GLY A 14 -5.18 16.96 -11.91
N ILE A 15 -3.99 17.49 -12.20
CA ILE A 15 -2.77 16.69 -12.34
C ILE A 15 -1.95 16.76 -11.06
N GLY A 16 -1.61 15.59 -10.52
CA GLY A 16 -0.81 15.45 -9.32
C GLY A 16 0.46 14.62 -9.52
N ILE A 17 1.29 14.63 -8.49
CA ILE A 17 2.50 13.81 -8.40
C ILE A 17 2.69 13.31 -6.96
N GLY A 18 3.19 12.08 -6.81
CA GLY A 18 3.60 11.55 -5.52
C GLY A 18 4.72 12.40 -4.90
N TRP A 19 4.49 12.88 -3.68
CA TRP A 19 5.52 13.53 -2.87
C TRP A 19 6.28 12.48 -2.08
N ARG A 20 7.61 12.52 -2.19
CA ARG A 20 8.54 11.75 -1.34
C ARG A 20 9.61 12.71 -0.80
N PRO A 21 10.13 12.51 0.41
CA PRO A 21 11.19 13.36 0.96
C PRO A 21 12.39 13.53 0.00
N GLU A 22 12.74 12.49 -0.75
CA GLU A 22 13.86 12.43 -1.68
C GLU A 22 13.71 13.35 -2.90
N ILE A 23 12.48 13.66 -3.31
CA ILE A 23 12.16 14.54 -4.45
C ILE A 23 11.36 15.78 -4.05
N ALA A 24 11.30 16.10 -2.76
CA ALA A 24 10.44 17.13 -2.23
C ALA A 24 10.67 18.51 -2.88
N GLU A 25 11.93 18.90 -3.07
CA GLU A 25 12.31 20.17 -3.70
C GLU A 25 11.98 20.19 -5.20
N ALA A 26 12.20 19.07 -5.89
CA ALA A 26 11.86 18.93 -7.31
C ALA A 26 10.36 19.07 -7.52
N VAL A 27 9.56 18.35 -6.73
CA VAL A 27 8.08 18.42 -6.76
C VAL A 27 7.58 19.83 -6.46
N GLU A 28 8.18 20.50 -5.48
CA GLU A 28 7.81 21.88 -5.14
C GLU A 28 8.04 22.86 -6.31
N ALA A 29 9.12 22.67 -7.06
CA ALA A 29 9.50 23.52 -8.19
C ALA A 29 8.75 23.21 -9.50
N LEU A 30 8.04 22.08 -9.60
CA LEU A 30 7.32 21.70 -10.82
C LEU A 30 6.16 22.67 -11.12
N PRO A 31 6.07 23.22 -12.35
CA PRO A 31 4.95 24.05 -12.75
C PRO A 31 3.69 23.21 -13.05
N GLY A 32 2.52 23.75 -12.73
CA GLY A 32 1.23 23.15 -13.10
C GLY A 32 0.90 21.83 -12.39
N ILE A 33 1.43 21.63 -11.18
CA ILE A 33 0.96 20.60 -10.24
C ILE A 33 -0.15 21.20 -9.40
N ASP A 34 -1.33 20.57 -9.44
CA ASP A 34 -2.53 21.03 -8.75
C ASP A 34 -2.61 20.46 -7.32
N TRP A 35 -2.04 19.26 -7.12
CA TRP A 35 -2.07 18.52 -5.85
C TRP A 35 -0.93 17.52 -5.76
N VAL A 36 -0.62 17.07 -4.54
CA VAL A 36 0.37 16.03 -4.28
C VAL A 36 -0.19 14.98 -3.35
N GLU A 37 0.34 13.77 -3.44
CA GLU A 37 0.03 12.69 -2.51
C GLU A 37 1.24 12.35 -1.65
N ALA A 38 1.06 12.22 -0.34
CA ALA A 38 2.10 11.81 0.57
C ALA A 38 1.74 10.47 1.22
N VAL A 39 2.71 9.55 1.31
CA VAL A 39 2.53 8.32 2.09
C VAL A 39 2.27 8.70 3.55
N ALA A 40 1.09 8.37 4.06
CA ALA A 40 0.61 8.83 5.34
C ALA A 40 1.59 8.45 6.46
N GLU A 41 2.05 7.21 6.49
CA GLU A 41 2.97 6.70 7.50
C GLU A 41 4.32 7.45 7.59
N ASN A 42 4.70 8.17 6.53
CA ASN A 42 5.93 8.97 6.48
C ASN A 42 5.72 10.42 6.94
N VAL A 43 4.47 10.83 7.23
CA VAL A 43 4.12 12.17 7.69
C VAL A 43 3.92 12.18 9.21
N CYS A 44 4.59 13.11 9.88
CA CYS A 44 4.39 13.42 11.29
C CYS A 44 3.41 14.60 11.41
N PRO A 45 2.19 14.41 11.98
CA PRO A 45 1.21 15.49 12.13
C PRO A 45 1.76 16.74 12.83
N ASP A 46 2.57 16.55 13.88
CA ASP A 46 3.15 17.64 14.68
C ASP A 46 4.34 18.34 14.00
N HIS A 47 4.88 17.76 12.93
CA HIS A 47 6.06 18.26 12.26
C HIS A 47 6.00 17.95 10.76
N LEU A 48 5.13 18.68 10.07
CA LEU A 48 5.03 18.58 8.62
C LEU A 48 6.34 19.02 7.95
N PRO A 49 6.83 18.29 6.94
CA PRO A 49 7.95 18.72 6.12
C PRO A 49 7.74 20.12 5.52
N ASP A 50 8.78 20.95 5.55
CA ASP A 50 8.70 22.36 5.10
C ASP A 50 8.17 22.49 3.66
N SER A 51 8.53 21.57 2.77
CA SER A 51 8.03 21.56 1.39
C SER A 51 6.52 21.38 1.32
N LEU A 52 5.93 20.51 2.17
CA LEU A 52 4.47 20.32 2.23
C LEU A 52 3.79 21.56 2.80
N VAL A 53 4.40 22.23 3.79
CA VAL A 53 3.90 23.50 4.32
C VAL A 53 3.88 24.57 3.24
N ARG A 54 4.97 24.72 2.48
CA ARG A 54 5.06 25.69 1.36
C ARG A 54 4.08 25.35 0.23
N LEU A 55 3.96 24.09 -0.16
CA LEU A 55 2.97 23.64 -1.15
C LEU A 55 1.54 24.01 -0.74
N ARG A 56 1.16 23.71 0.50
CA ARG A 56 -0.16 24.07 1.04
C ARG A 56 -0.38 25.58 1.09
N ALA A 57 0.63 26.36 1.48
CA ALA A 57 0.54 27.82 1.48
C ALA A 57 0.30 28.41 0.08
N ARG A 58 0.66 27.69 -1.00
CA ARG A 58 0.34 28.05 -2.40
C ARG A 58 -1.03 27.55 -2.86
N GLY A 59 -1.79 26.84 -2.02
CA GLY A 59 -3.08 26.25 -2.37
C GLY A 59 -2.98 24.85 -3.02
N VAL A 60 -1.81 24.21 -3.00
CA VAL A 60 -1.68 22.82 -3.47
C VAL A 60 -2.33 21.88 -2.47
N THR A 61 -3.27 21.05 -2.93
CA THR A 61 -3.91 20.04 -2.09
C THR A 61 -2.93 18.92 -1.75
N VAL A 62 -2.94 18.44 -0.51
CA VAL A 62 -2.14 17.28 -0.09
C VAL A 62 -3.06 16.15 0.34
N VAL A 63 -2.98 15.00 -0.33
CA VAL A 63 -3.73 13.79 0.00
C VAL A 63 -2.84 12.79 0.73
N PRO A 64 -3.16 12.36 1.96
CA PRO A 64 -2.47 11.27 2.60
C PRO A 64 -2.96 9.92 2.07
N HIS A 65 -2.00 9.08 1.68
CA HIS A 65 -2.23 7.75 1.17
C HIS A 65 -1.63 6.70 2.10
N GLY A 66 -2.49 5.86 2.68
CA GLY A 66 -2.14 4.86 3.69
C GLY A 66 -1.74 3.52 3.06
N VAL A 67 -0.67 2.93 3.60
CA VAL A 67 -0.13 1.64 3.10
C VAL A 67 -0.21 0.51 4.13
N SER A 68 -0.84 0.75 5.28
CA SER A 68 -0.67 -0.14 6.45
C SER A 68 -1.92 -0.52 7.24
N LEU A 69 -3.11 0.00 6.91
CA LEU A 69 -4.35 -0.39 7.59
C LEU A 69 -4.71 -1.83 7.24
N GLY A 70 -4.59 -2.21 5.96
CA GLY A 70 -4.89 -3.56 5.49
C GLY A 70 -6.36 -3.90 5.63
N LEU A 71 -7.23 -3.03 5.07
CA LEU A 71 -8.70 -3.13 5.20
C LEU A 71 -9.27 -4.45 4.68
N GLY A 72 -8.55 -5.13 3.78
CA GLY A 72 -8.87 -6.46 3.27
C GLY A 72 -8.56 -7.62 4.20
N GLY A 73 -7.94 -7.38 5.35
CA GLY A 73 -7.63 -8.41 6.34
C GLY A 73 -8.86 -8.90 7.11
N ALA A 74 -8.80 -10.15 7.58
CA ALA A 74 -9.86 -10.70 8.42
C ALA A 74 -9.95 -10.06 9.81
N GLY A 75 -8.92 -9.36 10.28
CA GLY A 75 -9.01 -8.55 11.50
C GLY A 75 -9.89 -7.31 11.30
N ARG A 76 -10.45 -6.77 12.38
CA ARG A 76 -10.97 -5.39 12.35
C ARG A 76 -9.78 -4.42 12.21
N PRO A 77 -9.94 -3.26 11.56
CA PRO A 77 -8.86 -2.28 11.46
C PRO A 77 -8.34 -1.87 12.85
N ASP A 78 -7.03 -1.68 12.96
CA ASP A 78 -6.39 -1.27 14.22
C ASP A 78 -6.80 0.17 14.57
N THR A 79 -7.35 0.37 15.76
CA THR A 79 -7.89 1.66 16.19
C THR A 79 -6.81 2.74 16.27
N LYS A 80 -5.60 2.38 16.70
CA LYS A 80 -4.49 3.34 16.75
C LYS A 80 -4.10 3.78 15.34
N ARG A 81 -3.98 2.87 14.38
CA ARG A 81 -3.66 3.24 12.99
C ARG A 81 -4.73 4.12 12.36
N LEU A 82 -6.01 3.87 12.67
CA LEU A 82 -7.11 4.74 12.22
C LEU A 82 -6.99 6.15 12.81
N THR A 83 -6.75 6.26 14.12
CA THR A 83 -6.49 7.56 14.78
C THR A 83 -5.28 8.26 14.15
N ASP A 84 -4.16 7.56 13.98
CA ASP A 84 -2.96 8.14 13.38
C ASP A 84 -3.22 8.61 11.93
N LEU A 85 -4.08 7.93 11.16
CA LEU A 85 -4.45 8.36 9.79
C LEU A 85 -5.37 9.59 9.82
N ALA A 86 -6.34 9.62 10.73
CA ALA A 86 -7.23 10.75 10.95
C ALA A 86 -6.45 12.03 11.30
N GLU A 87 -5.52 11.95 12.26
CA GLU A 87 -4.66 13.07 12.67
C GLU A 87 -3.83 13.63 11.51
N ARG A 88 -3.33 12.75 10.61
CA ARG A 88 -2.60 13.19 9.41
C ARG A 88 -3.50 13.89 8.40
N ALA A 89 -4.71 13.39 8.20
CA ALA A 89 -5.69 14.02 7.33
C ALA A 89 -6.01 15.45 7.81
N GLU A 90 -6.22 15.62 9.11
CA GLU A 90 -6.48 16.92 9.74
C GLU A 90 -5.27 17.85 9.64
N ALA A 91 -4.08 17.37 9.99
CA ALA A 91 -2.85 18.17 9.94
C ALA A 91 -2.56 18.69 8.51
N LEU A 92 -2.83 17.86 7.49
CA LEU A 92 -2.70 18.22 6.08
C LEU A 92 -3.87 19.05 5.55
N GLY A 93 -4.98 19.16 6.29
CA GLY A 93 -6.22 19.79 5.81
C GLY A 93 -6.74 19.12 4.55
N SER A 94 -6.62 17.79 4.49
CA SER A 94 -6.87 17.02 3.29
C SER A 94 -8.37 16.86 3.01
N PRO A 95 -8.83 16.86 1.74
CA PRO A 95 -10.24 16.67 1.42
C PRO A 95 -10.69 15.20 1.48
N LEU A 96 -9.76 14.25 1.52
CA LEU A 96 -10.01 12.81 1.55
C LEU A 96 -8.74 12.07 2.01
N VAL A 97 -8.86 10.81 2.38
CA VAL A 97 -7.72 9.91 2.58
C VAL A 97 -7.86 8.68 1.70
N THR A 98 -6.74 8.03 1.38
CA THR A 98 -6.76 6.80 0.59
C THR A 98 -6.07 5.63 1.29
N GLU A 99 -6.48 4.41 0.95
CA GLU A 99 -5.89 3.15 1.38
C GLU A 99 -6.11 2.09 0.30
N HIS A 100 -5.68 0.86 0.53
CA HIS A 100 -5.71 -0.23 -0.42
C HIS A 100 -6.73 -1.31 -0.07
N ILE A 101 -7.22 -1.98 -1.10
CA ILE A 101 -7.97 -3.22 -0.98
C ILE A 101 -6.99 -4.39 -0.83
N ALA A 102 -6.27 -4.40 0.29
CA ALA A 102 -5.22 -5.35 0.57
C ALA A 102 -5.31 -5.88 2.01
N PHE A 103 -4.72 -7.05 2.24
CA PHE A 103 -4.36 -7.47 3.59
C PHE A 103 -2.84 -7.42 3.74
N VAL A 104 -2.36 -7.02 4.92
CA VAL A 104 -0.92 -6.93 5.22
C VAL A 104 -0.50 -7.83 6.39
N ARG A 105 -1.48 -8.36 7.13
CA ARG A 105 -1.33 -9.18 8.33
C ARG A 105 -2.37 -10.29 8.35
N ALA A 106 -2.02 -11.41 8.94
CA ALA A 106 -2.92 -12.54 9.18
C ALA A 106 -2.48 -13.35 10.40
N GLY A 107 -3.32 -14.29 10.84
CA GLY A 107 -3.11 -15.07 12.04
C GLY A 107 -3.71 -14.42 13.30
N GLY A 108 -3.21 -14.81 14.48
CA GLY A 108 -3.63 -14.24 15.76
C GLY A 108 -4.86 -14.93 16.38
N PRO A 109 -5.64 -14.23 17.22
CA PRO A 109 -6.73 -14.83 17.99
C PRO A 109 -7.80 -15.53 17.15
N LEU A 110 -8.12 -15.00 15.96
CA LEU A 110 -9.11 -15.59 15.07
C LEU A 110 -8.70 -17.01 14.65
N THR A 111 -7.43 -17.26 14.35
CA THR A 111 -6.96 -18.56 13.86
C THR A 111 -6.25 -19.40 14.91
N ALA A 112 -6.11 -18.89 16.15
CA ALA A 112 -5.24 -19.45 17.18
C ALA A 112 -3.80 -19.74 16.67
N SER A 113 -3.29 -18.89 15.78
CA SER A 113 -1.95 -19.03 15.19
C SER A 113 -1.10 -17.79 15.50
N PRO A 114 0.24 -17.84 15.32
CA PRO A 114 1.08 -16.65 15.43
C PRO A 114 0.59 -15.53 14.52
N ALA A 115 0.68 -14.29 14.99
CA ALA A 115 0.47 -13.13 14.13
C ALA A 115 1.65 -12.98 13.15
N LEU A 116 1.31 -12.77 11.88
CA LEU A 116 2.26 -12.66 10.78
C LEU A 116 2.05 -11.32 10.07
N GLU A 117 3.13 -10.71 9.60
CA GLU A 117 3.11 -9.49 8.80
C GLU A 117 3.90 -9.69 7.51
N ALA A 118 3.28 -9.33 6.38
CA ALA A 118 3.90 -9.42 5.07
C ALA A 118 4.96 -8.33 4.85
N GLY A 119 4.81 -7.18 5.51
CA GLY A 119 5.57 -5.96 5.24
C GLY A 119 5.16 -5.25 3.94
N HIS A 120 4.22 -5.82 3.20
CA HIS A 120 3.74 -5.30 1.93
C HIS A 120 2.30 -5.71 1.69
N LEU A 121 1.66 -5.09 0.71
CA LEU A 121 0.28 -5.36 0.31
C LEU A 121 0.16 -6.76 -0.29
N LEU A 122 -0.89 -7.48 0.07
CA LEU A 122 -1.26 -8.76 -0.53
C LEU A 122 -2.71 -8.74 -1.02
N PRO A 123 -2.99 -9.40 -2.16
CA PRO A 123 -4.32 -9.35 -2.78
C PRO A 123 -5.34 -10.07 -1.92
N VAL A 124 -6.55 -9.53 -1.85
CA VAL A 124 -7.67 -10.20 -1.18
C VAL A 124 -8.31 -11.24 -2.10
N PRO A 125 -8.88 -12.34 -1.56
CA PRO A 125 -9.72 -13.22 -2.36
C PRO A 125 -10.99 -12.48 -2.76
N ARG A 126 -11.36 -12.49 -4.05
CA ARG A 126 -12.60 -11.86 -4.55
C ARG A 126 -13.81 -12.77 -4.32
N THR A 127 -14.08 -13.09 -3.06
CA THR A 127 -15.23 -13.91 -2.62
C THR A 127 -16.27 -13.06 -1.89
N LYS A 128 -17.50 -13.56 -1.79
CA LYS A 128 -18.58 -12.94 -1.01
C LYS A 128 -18.23 -12.80 0.48
N ASP A 129 -17.47 -13.76 1.02
CA ASP A 129 -17.02 -13.70 2.41
C ASP A 129 -15.99 -12.58 2.62
N ALA A 130 -15.00 -12.48 1.73
CA ALA A 130 -14.00 -11.42 1.77
C ALA A 130 -14.64 -10.04 1.56
N LEU A 131 -15.55 -9.92 0.59
CA LEU A 131 -16.29 -8.69 0.34
C LEU A 131 -17.10 -8.26 1.57
N ARG A 132 -17.78 -9.20 2.25
CA ARG A 132 -18.55 -8.92 3.46
C ARG A 132 -17.66 -8.36 4.58
N VAL A 133 -16.50 -8.98 4.81
CA VAL A 133 -15.54 -8.54 5.82
C VAL A 133 -14.94 -7.18 5.45
N LEU A 134 -14.54 -7.00 4.19
CA LEU A 134 -14.02 -5.73 3.68
C LEU A 134 -15.05 -4.61 3.83
N CYS A 135 -16.33 -4.85 3.49
CA CYS A 135 -17.39 -3.87 3.68
C CYS A 135 -17.53 -3.43 5.14
N GLU A 136 -17.45 -4.37 6.10
CA GLU A 136 -17.48 -4.03 7.52
C GLU A 136 -16.24 -3.21 7.92
N ASN A 137 -15.05 -3.62 7.49
CA ASN A 137 -13.80 -2.92 7.80
C ASN A 137 -13.76 -1.50 7.20
N VAL A 138 -14.27 -1.32 5.97
CA VAL A 138 -14.40 -0.02 5.31
C VAL A 138 -15.36 0.89 6.08
N ARG A 139 -16.51 0.38 6.53
CA ARG A 139 -17.44 1.17 7.36
C ARG A 139 -16.82 1.61 8.68
N ILE A 140 -16.11 0.71 9.36
CA ILE A 140 -15.36 1.06 10.59
C ILE A 140 -14.34 2.18 10.30
N ALA A 141 -13.61 2.08 9.19
CA ALA A 141 -12.66 3.12 8.80
C ALA A 141 -13.37 4.45 8.49
N GLN A 142 -14.46 4.44 7.70
CA GLN A 142 -15.26 5.63 7.40
C GLN A 142 -15.81 6.31 8.66
N ASP A 143 -16.25 5.53 9.65
CA ASP A 143 -16.78 6.05 10.93
C ASP A 143 -15.69 6.71 11.79
N CYS A 144 -14.42 6.31 11.63
CA CYS A 144 -13.29 6.86 12.39
C CYS A 144 -12.57 8.01 11.69
N LEU A 145 -12.71 8.15 10.37
CA LEU A 145 -11.97 9.12 9.58
C LEU A 145 -12.75 10.45 9.48
N PRO A 146 -12.08 11.60 9.60
CA PRO A 146 -12.73 12.91 9.59
C PRO A 146 -13.13 13.37 8.18
N VAL A 147 -12.69 12.64 7.15
CA VAL A 147 -12.86 12.95 5.72
C VAL A 147 -13.18 11.68 4.94
N PRO A 148 -13.76 11.77 3.73
CA PRO A 148 -14.06 10.61 2.91
C PRO A 148 -12.85 9.70 2.67
N LEU A 149 -13.10 8.39 2.67
CA LEU A 149 -12.14 7.36 2.32
C LEU A 149 -12.30 6.98 0.84
N ALA A 150 -11.19 6.90 0.10
CA ALA A 150 -11.09 6.16 -1.15
C ALA A 150 -10.22 4.91 -0.99
N VAL A 151 -10.57 3.84 -1.70
CA VAL A 151 -9.81 2.57 -1.65
C VAL A 151 -9.28 2.19 -3.02
N GLU A 152 -8.08 1.60 -3.03
CA GLU A 152 -7.29 1.33 -4.22
C GLU A 152 -7.23 -0.15 -4.60
N ASN A 153 -7.33 -0.44 -5.89
CA ASN A 153 -7.04 -1.77 -6.45
C ASN A 153 -5.53 -1.99 -6.55
N ILE A 154 -5.05 -3.20 -6.22
CA ILE A 154 -3.61 -3.49 -6.19
C ILE A 154 -3.17 -4.40 -7.34
N ALA A 155 -1.90 -4.31 -7.72
CA ALA A 155 -1.24 -5.34 -8.51
C ALA A 155 -1.15 -6.66 -7.72
N ALA A 156 -1.41 -7.77 -8.41
CA ALA A 156 -1.37 -9.10 -7.84
C ALA A 156 -0.52 -10.05 -8.68
N LEU A 157 0.45 -10.71 -8.02
CA LEU A 157 1.28 -11.76 -8.64
C LEU A 157 0.68 -13.17 -8.49
N ILE A 158 -0.28 -13.32 -7.58
CA ILE A 158 -0.88 -14.59 -7.18
C ILE A 158 -2.39 -14.51 -7.37
N ASN A 159 -3.01 -15.62 -7.75
CA ASN A 159 -4.46 -15.76 -7.85
C ASN A 159 -4.98 -16.53 -6.65
N TRP A 160 -6.11 -16.09 -6.09
CA TRP A 160 -6.84 -16.91 -5.15
C TRP A 160 -7.60 -18.00 -5.92
N PRO A 161 -7.57 -19.27 -5.48
CA PRO A 161 -8.18 -20.36 -6.24
C PRO A 161 -9.70 -20.29 -6.34
N ASP A 162 -10.36 -19.69 -5.34
CA ASP A 162 -11.83 -19.69 -5.21
C ASP A 162 -12.46 -18.32 -5.52
N GLU A 163 -11.90 -17.53 -6.45
CA GLU A 163 -12.47 -16.23 -6.80
C GLU A 163 -13.87 -16.38 -7.42
N GLU A 164 -14.85 -15.62 -6.89
CA GLU A 164 -16.26 -15.67 -7.31
C GLU A 164 -16.65 -14.46 -8.17
N MET A 165 -15.80 -13.44 -8.23
CA MET A 165 -16.06 -12.14 -8.85
C MET A 165 -14.83 -11.67 -9.65
N THR A 166 -15.07 -10.96 -10.74
CA THR A 166 -14.04 -10.17 -11.42
C THR A 166 -13.63 -8.96 -10.57
N GLU A 167 -12.54 -8.27 -10.93
CA GLU A 167 -12.09 -7.05 -10.25
C GLU A 167 -13.18 -5.98 -10.24
N GLY A 168 -13.73 -5.68 -11.43
CA GLY A 168 -14.77 -4.66 -11.58
C GLY A 168 -16.04 -4.99 -10.80
N GLN A 169 -16.50 -6.25 -10.81
CA GLN A 169 -17.65 -6.69 -9.99
C GLN A 169 -17.38 -6.51 -8.49
N PHE A 170 -16.20 -6.90 -8.01
CA PHE A 170 -15.83 -6.78 -6.60
C PHE A 170 -15.79 -5.31 -6.15
N LEU A 171 -15.25 -4.42 -6.99
CA LEU A 171 -15.21 -2.97 -6.74
C LEU A 171 -16.60 -2.34 -6.80
N ALA A 172 -17.43 -2.69 -7.78
CA ALA A 172 -18.79 -2.19 -7.91
C ALA A 172 -19.65 -2.54 -6.68
N GLU A 173 -19.61 -3.81 -6.26
CA GLU A 173 -20.32 -4.29 -5.08
C GLU A 173 -19.81 -3.63 -3.78
N LEU A 174 -18.51 -3.38 -3.67
CA LEU A 174 -17.94 -2.67 -2.52
C LEU A 174 -18.47 -1.24 -2.42
N VAL A 175 -18.47 -0.51 -3.54
CA VAL A 175 -19.00 0.86 -3.62
C VAL A 175 -20.49 0.88 -3.32
N GLU A 176 -21.28 -0.01 -3.93
CA GLU A 176 -22.73 -0.08 -3.72
C GLU A 176 -23.07 -0.28 -2.23
N ARG A 177 -22.32 -1.13 -1.53
CA ARG A 177 -22.60 -1.49 -0.13
C ARG A 177 -22.07 -0.47 0.88
N THR A 178 -21.06 0.31 0.55
CA THR A 178 -20.34 1.17 1.53
C THR A 178 -20.34 2.65 1.18
N GLY A 179 -20.62 3.01 -0.07
CA GLY A 179 -20.47 4.37 -0.58
C GLY A 179 -19.01 4.86 -0.59
N VAL A 180 -18.02 3.98 -0.39
CA VAL A 180 -16.61 4.34 -0.44
C VAL A 180 -16.23 4.87 -1.83
N ARG A 181 -15.26 5.78 -1.89
CA ARG A 181 -14.72 6.26 -3.16
C ARG A 181 -13.67 5.27 -3.69
N LEU A 182 -13.35 5.36 -4.98
CA LEU A 182 -12.31 4.52 -5.60
C LEU A 182 -11.09 5.35 -5.98
N LEU A 183 -9.92 4.87 -5.60
CA LEU A 183 -8.66 5.21 -6.23
C LEU A 183 -8.39 4.11 -7.27
N ILE A 184 -8.38 4.44 -8.55
CA ILE A 184 -8.11 3.44 -9.59
C ILE A 184 -6.67 3.59 -10.04
N ASP A 185 -5.88 2.55 -9.86
CA ASP A 185 -4.54 2.48 -10.41
C ASP A 185 -4.56 1.71 -11.73
N VAL A 186 -4.30 2.43 -12.83
CA VAL A 186 -4.26 1.84 -14.16
C VAL A 186 -2.97 1.07 -14.44
N ALA A 187 -1.88 1.36 -13.73
CA ALA A 187 -0.67 0.54 -13.75
C ALA A 187 -0.91 -0.80 -13.07
N ASN A 188 -1.68 -0.83 -11.97
CA ASN A 188 -2.13 -2.08 -11.34
C ASN A 188 -3.04 -2.90 -12.28
N LEU A 189 -3.97 -2.27 -13.01
CA LEU A 189 -4.79 -2.96 -14.01
C LEU A 189 -3.93 -3.60 -15.12
N HIS A 190 -2.96 -2.84 -15.67
CA HIS A 190 -2.02 -3.39 -16.64
C HIS A 190 -1.19 -4.54 -16.04
N THR A 191 -0.71 -4.38 -14.81
CA THR A 191 0.07 -5.42 -14.12
C THR A 191 -0.76 -6.71 -13.96
N ASN A 192 -2.03 -6.59 -13.59
CA ASN A 192 -2.96 -7.71 -13.47
C ASN A 192 -3.25 -8.35 -14.84
N HIS A 193 -3.27 -7.57 -15.92
CA HIS A 193 -3.35 -8.10 -17.28
C HIS A 193 -2.17 -9.01 -17.63
N VAL A 194 -0.95 -8.51 -17.50
CA VAL A 194 0.25 -9.28 -17.84
C VAL A 194 0.41 -10.49 -16.91
N ASN A 195 0.20 -10.29 -15.60
CA ASN A 195 0.47 -11.33 -14.63
C ASN A 195 -0.64 -12.36 -14.52
N ARG A 196 -1.91 -11.98 -14.72
CA ARG A 196 -3.08 -12.84 -14.40
C ARG A 196 -3.99 -13.08 -15.61
N GLY A 197 -3.73 -12.43 -16.75
CA GLY A 197 -4.56 -12.53 -17.95
C GLY A 197 -5.88 -11.75 -17.84
N GLU A 198 -6.01 -10.84 -16.87
CA GLU A 198 -7.23 -10.06 -16.67
C GLU A 198 -7.28 -8.91 -17.68
N ASP A 199 -8.35 -8.80 -18.47
CA ASP A 199 -8.47 -7.71 -19.44
C ASP A 199 -8.83 -6.39 -18.73
N PRO A 200 -7.99 -5.33 -18.82
CA PRO A 200 -8.28 -4.04 -18.21
C PRO A 200 -9.59 -3.44 -18.71
N ALA A 201 -9.94 -3.62 -19.99
CA ALA A 201 -11.18 -3.06 -20.54
C ALA A 201 -12.41 -3.66 -19.85
N THR A 202 -12.41 -4.98 -19.61
CA THR A 202 -13.46 -5.67 -18.86
C THR A 202 -13.60 -5.14 -17.43
N ALA A 203 -12.49 -4.87 -16.74
CA ALA A 203 -12.54 -4.28 -15.40
C ALA A 203 -13.14 -2.86 -15.45
N LEU A 204 -12.66 -2.02 -16.38
CA LEU A 204 -13.11 -0.64 -16.56
C LEU A 204 -14.60 -0.54 -16.93
N ASP A 205 -15.14 -1.46 -17.73
CA ASP A 205 -16.56 -1.51 -18.12
C ASP A 205 -17.50 -1.77 -16.93
N GLN A 206 -16.99 -2.40 -15.88
CA GLN A 206 -17.74 -2.78 -14.69
C GLN A 206 -17.56 -1.78 -13.54
N LEU A 207 -16.66 -0.80 -13.66
CA LEU A 207 -16.39 0.17 -12.59
C LEU A 207 -17.55 1.16 -12.42
N PRO A 208 -17.92 1.50 -11.17
CA PRO A 208 -18.77 2.66 -10.89
C PRO A 208 -17.96 3.94 -11.06
N VAL A 209 -17.83 4.43 -12.30
CA VAL A 209 -16.93 5.54 -12.66
C VAL A 209 -17.22 6.85 -11.90
N GLU A 210 -18.45 7.05 -11.45
CA GLU A 210 -18.87 8.16 -10.59
C GLU A 210 -18.28 8.10 -9.17
N ALA A 211 -17.85 6.92 -8.72
CA ALA A 211 -17.23 6.70 -7.42
C ALA A 211 -15.72 7.03 -7.41
N ILE A 212 -15.11 7.22 -8.58
CA ILE A 212 -13.67 7.50 -8.70
C ILE A 212 -13.35 8.84 -8.02
N ALA A 213 -12.42 8.83 -7.06
CA ALA A 213 -11.84 10.00 -6.44
C ALA A 213 -10.69 10.55 -7.30
N TYR A 214 -9.75 9.70 -7.68
CA TYR A 214 -8.66 10.00 -8.62
C TYR A 214 -8.02 8.70 -9.13
N VAL A 215 -7.03 8.85 -10.00
CA VAL A 215 -6.37 7.75 -10.70
C VAL A 215 -4.87 7.79 -10.46
N HIS A 216 -4.26 6.63 -10.21
CA HIS A 216 -2.81 6.44 -10.20
C HIS A 216 -2.30 5.98 -11.56
N VAL A 217 -1.13 6.52 -11.92
CA VAL A 217 -0.36 6.13 -13.09
C VAL A 217 1.08 5.96 -12.64
N ALA A 218 1.61 4.76 -12.77
CA ALA A 218 2.98 4.43 -12.45
C ALA A 218 3.66 3.69 -13.61
N GLY A 219 4.97 3.56 -13.54
CA GLY A 219 5.73 2.73 -14.46
C GLY A 219 6.32 1.49 -13.79
N GLY A 220 6.46 0.43 -14.58
CA GLY A 220 6.92 -0.88 -14.15
C GLY A 220 7.90 -1.49 -15.16
N ILE A 221 8.34 -2.70 -14.86
CA ILE A 221 9.25 -3.45 -15.74
C ILE A 221 8.86 -4.92 -15.77
N GLU A 222 8.91 -5.52 -16.95
CA GLU A 222 8.81 -6.97 -17.10
C GLU A 222 10.16 -7.64 -16.84
N ARG A 223 10.19 -8.66 -15.99
CA ARG A 223 11.36 -9.52 -15.77
C ARG A 223 10.89 -10.98 -15.71
N ASP A 224 11.56 -11.84 -16.47
CA ASP A 224 11.29 -13.28 -16.51
C ASP A 224 9.81 -13.65 -16.78
N GLY A 225 9.13 -12.86 -17.63
CA GLY A 225 7.72 -13.06 -17.98
C GLY A 225 6.73 -12.63 -16.89
N VAL A 226 7.19 -11.84 -15.91
CA VAL A 226 6.39 -11.28 -14.83
C VAL A 226 6.52 -9.77 -14.85
N TRP A 227 5.40 -9.06 -14.86
CA TRP A 227 5.40 -7.61 -14.69
C TRP A 227 5.58 -7.25 -13.22
N HIS A 228 6.60 -6.45 -12.95
CA HIS A 228 6.87 -5.87 -11.64
C HIS A 228 6.42 -4.43 -11.64
N ASP A 229 5.41 -4.14 -10.83
CA ASP A 229 5.01 -2.78 -10.57
C ASP A 229 5.95 -2.17 -9.53
N THR A 230 6.91 -1.39 -10.02
CA THR A 230 8.04 -0.93 -9.20
C THR A 230 7.94 0.53 -8.82
N HIS A 231 7.12 1.28 -9.56
CA HIS A 231 7.01 2.74 -9.49
C HIS A 231 8.38 3.44 -9.62
N ALA A 232 9.35 2.75 -10.22
CA ALA A 232 10.76 3.18 -10.33
C ALA A 232 11.21 3.34 -11.80
N HIS A 233 10.29 3.09 -12.74
CA HIS A 233 10.53 3.18 -14.18
C HIS A 233 9.55 4.17 -14.82
N PRO A 234 9.91 4.80 -15.96
CA PRO A 234 9.00 5.68 -16.69
C PRO A 234 7.63 5.04 -16.98
N VAL A 235 6.57 5.85 -17.00
CA VAL A 235 5.25 5.40 -17.43
C VAL A 235 5.34 4.88 -18.86
N SER A 236 4.85 3.66 -19.07
CA SER A 236 4.93 2.99 -20.37
C SER A 236 3.69 3.26 -21.24
N GLU A 237 3.86 3.13 -22.56
CA GLU A 237 2.76 3.28 -23.52
C GLU A 237 1.55 2.36 -23.20
N PRO A 238 1.75 1.07 -22.82
CA PRO A 238 0.63 0.23 -22.41
C PRO A 238 -0.17 0.76 -21.21
N VAL A 239 0.49 1.39 -20.23
CA VAL A 239 -0.21 2.01 -19.08
C VAL A 239 -0.99 3.25 -19.52
N LEU A 240 -0.40 4.09 -20.38
CA LEU A 240 -1.09 5.24 -20.97
C LEU A 240 -2.30 4.81 -21.82
N ALA A 241 -2.24 3.64 -22.48
CA ALA A 241 -3.37 3.07 -23.21
C ALA A 241 -4.54 2.72 -22.26
N VAL A 242 -4.26 2.11 -21.10
CA VAL A 242 -5.31 1.86 -20.09
C VAL A 242 -5.88 3.17 -19.54
N LEU A 243 -5.05 4.19 -19.33
CA LEU A 243 -5.52 5.53 -18.96
C LEU A 243 -6.44 6.14 -20.03
N ALA A 244 -6.10 5.98 -21.31
CA ALA A 244 -6.92 6.44 -22.43
C ALA A 244 -8.27 5.72 -22.48
N GLU A 245 -8.29 4.41 -22.19
CA GLU A 245 -9.51 3.61 -22.07
C GLU A 245 -10.39 4.06 -20.90
N LEU A 246 -9.81 4.35 -19.73
CA LEU A 246 -10.58 4.95 -18.63
C LEU A 246 -11.13 6.33 -19.03
N ARG A 247 -10.31 7.13 -19.72
CA ARG A 247 -10.69 8.48 -20.19
C ARG A 247 -11.85 8.45 -21.20
N SER A 248 -11.99 7.38 -21.98
CA SER A 248 -13.09 7.18 -22.93
C SER A 248 -14.43 6.90 -22.24
N ARG A 249 -14.41 6.49 -20.96
CA ARG A 249 -15.59 6.21 -20.13
C ARG A 249 -15.93 7.38 -19.20
N VAL A 250 -14.93 8.09 -18.68
CA VAL A 250 -15.11 9.18 -17.72
C VAL A 250 -14.05 10.27 -17.88
N SER A 251 -14.35 11.49 -17.44
CA SER A 251 -13.30 12.48 -17.13
C SER A 251 -12.88 12.28 -15.68
N PRO A 252 -11.75 11.61 -15.38
CA PRO A 252 -11.34 11.35 -14.01
C PRO A 252 -11.17 12.69 -13.26
N PRO A 253 -11.56 12.79 -11.97
CA PRO A 253 -11.45 14.04 -11.23
C PRO A 253 -10.00 14.50 -11.03
N GLY A 254 -9.07 13.55 -10.93
CA GLY A 254 -7.63 13.79 -10.95
C GLY A 254 -6.84 12.57 -11.38
N VAL A 255 -5.62 12.80 -11.84
CA VAL A 255 -4.65 11.76 -12.23
C VAL A 255 -3.29 12.12 -11.61
N LEU A 256 -2.67 11.16 -10.95
CA LEU A 256 -1.41 11.33 -10.25
C LEU A 256 -0.34 10.41 -10.84
N LEU A 257 0.83 11.00 -11.11
CA LEU A 257 2.04 10.25 -11.40
C LEU A 257 2.64 9.73 -10.10
N GLU A 258 2.75 8.41 -9.97
CA GLU A 258 3.42 7.77 -8.85
C GLU A 258 4.86 7.37 -9.19
N ARG A 259 5.79 7.83 -8.36
CA ARG A 259 7.23 7.55 -8.42
C ARG A 259 7.74 7.33 -7.00
N ASP A 260 8.09 6.08 -6.67
CA ASP A 260 8.50 5.70 -5.30
C ASP A 260 10.00 5.47 -5.12
N ASP A 261 10.71 5.20 -6.20
CA ASP A 261 12.12 4.89 -6.18
C ASP A 261 12.77 5.29 -7.50
N ASN A 262 14.10 5.19 -7.58
CA ASN A 262 14.89 5.54 -8.77
C ASN A 262 14.49 6.89 -9.37
N PHE A 263 14.47 7.91 -8.52
CA PHE A 263 13.97 9.24 -8.85
C PHE A 263 14.77 9.89 -10.00
N PRO A 264 14.15 10.13 -11.17
CA PRO A 264 14.85 10.73 -12.30
C PRO A 264 14.97 12.26 -12.13
N PRO A 265 15.79 12.94 -12.96
CA PRO A 265 15.84 14.39 -12.99
C PRO A 265 14.45 15.05 -13.19
N PRO A 266 14.21 16.27 -12.67
CA PRO A 266 12.90 16.92 -12.75
C PRO A 266 12.34 17.09 -14.18
N ALA A 267 13.22 17.22 -15.17
CA ALA A 267 12.82 17.33 -16.58
C ALA A 267 12.12 16.06 -17.09
N GLU A 268 12.55 14.87 -16.64
CA GLU A 268 11.93 13.60 -17.01
C GLU A 268 10.55 13.47 -16.34
N LEU A 269 10.43 13.80 -15.05
CA LEU A 269 9.13 13.85 -14.35
C LEU A 269 8.16 14.80 -15.06
N SER A 270 8.64 15.98 -15.49
CA SER A 270 7.83 16.94 -16.25
C SER A 270 7.38 16.39 -17.61
N ALA A 271 8.22 15.58 -18.27
CA ALA A 271 7.86 14.92 -19.53
C ALA A 271 6.78 13.85 -19.30
N GLU A 272 6.90 13.02 -18.26
CA GLU A 272 5.88 12.03 -17.89
C GLU A 272 4.53 12.69 -17.58
N LEU A 273 4.53 13.77 -16.79
CA LEU A 273 3.33 14.56 -16.51
C LEU A 273 2.71 15.18 -17.78
N THR A 274 3.55 15.53 -18.75
CA THR A 274 3.09 16.04 -20.05
C THR A 274 2.40 14.94 -20.86
N ALA A 275 2.99 13.75 -20.92
CA ALA A 275 2.38 12.60 -21.57
C ALA A 275 1.01 12.26 -20.96
N ILE A 276 0.90 12.23 -19.62
CA ILE A 276 -0.38 12.04 -18.93
C ILE A 276 -1.41 13.11 -19.33
N ARG A 277 -1.01 14.39 -19.34
CA ARG A 277 -1.90 15.48 -19.77
C ARG A 277 -2.37 15.31 -21.22
N GLU A 278 -1.49 14.86 -22.11
CA GLU A 278 -1.81 14.61 -23.51
C GLU A 278 -2.78 13.46 -23.69
N THR A 279 -2.59 12.34 -22.98
CA THR A 279 -3.53 11.21 -22.95
C THR A 279 -4.94 11.67 -22.54
N LEU A 280 -5.04 12.56 -21.55
CA LEU A 280 -6.32 13.07 -21.04
C LEU A 280 -7.01 14.10 -21.95
N ARG A 281 -6.27 14.73 -22.88
CA ARG A 281 -6.80 15.68 -23.87
C ARG A 281 -7.56 15.00 -25.01
N THR A 282 -7.34 13.71 -25.23
CA THR A 282 -8.14 12.90 -26.17
C THR A 282 -9.62 13.05 -25.82
N PRO A 283 -10.51 13.29 -26.81
CA PRO A 283 -11.91 13.58 -26.54
C PRO A 283 -12.54 12.47 -25.70
N GLY A 284 -12.95 12.82 -24.48
CA GLY A 284 -13.76 11.93 -23.66
C GLY A 284 -15.19 11.80 -24.19
N PRO A 285 -16.02 10.96 -23.56
CA PRO A 285 -17.40 10.84 -23.94
C PRO A 285 -18.09 12.20 -23.79
N ARG A 286 -18.93 12.56 -24.77
CA ARG A 286 -19.83 13.71 -24.64
C ARG A 286 -20.70 13.46 -23.41
N PRO A 287 -20.95 14.47 -22.55
CA PRO A 287 -21.87 14.29 -21.44
C PRO A 287 -23.22 13.85 -22.01
N VAL A 288 -23.58 12.59 -21.80
CA VAL A 288 -24.96 12.18 -21.98
C VAL A 288 -25.68 12.87 -20.83
N ARG A 289 -26.51 13.88 -21.15
CA ARG A 289 -27.52 14.36 -20.21
C ARG A 289 -28.47 13.19 -19.98
N GLY A 290 -28.11 12.31 -19.05
CA GLY A 290 -29.01 11.31 -18.55
C GLY A 290 -30.20 12.04 -17.96
N THR A 291 -31.37 11.82 -18.55
CA THR A 291 -32.64 11.98 -17.85
C THR A 291 -32.46 11.38 -16.46
N SER A 292 -32.73 12.17 -15.42
CA SER A 292 -32.89 11.68 -14.06
C SER A 292 -33.94 10.57 -14.10
N VAL A 293 -33.48 9.33 -14.18
CA VAL A 293 -34.30 8.18 -13.84
C VAL A 293 -34.22 8.16 -12.32
N ALA A 294 -35.27 8.68 -11.69
CA ALA A 294 -35.49 8.47 -10.27
C ALA A 294 -35.37 6.97 -10.00
N PRO A 295 -34.68 6.53 -8.94
CA PRO A 295 -34.59 5.12 -8.63
C PRO A 295 -36.01 4.61 -8.37
N GLU A 296 -36.49 3.71 -9.23
CA GLU A 296 -37.66 2.91 -8.91
C GLU A 296 -37.33 2.14 -7.64
N SER A 297 -38.13 2.38 -6.62
CA SER A 297 -38.07 1.71 -5.34
C SER A 297 -38.52 0.26 -5.55
N GLY A 298 -37.57 -0.59 -5.95
CA GLY A 298 -37.71 -2.03 -5.84
C GLY A 298 -37.98 -2.42 -4.38
N PRO A 299 -38.73 -3.50 -4.11
CA PRO A 299 -39.20 -3.80 -2.78
C PRO A 299 -38.00 -3.96 -1.84
N SER A 300 -37.96 -3.11 -0.81
CA SER A 300 -37.06 -3.24 0.32
C SER A 300 -37.22 -4.65 0.88
N ARG A 301 -36.22 -5.51 0.67
CA ARG A 301 -36.07 -6.70 1.50
C ARG A 301 -35.72 -6.19 2.89
N GLN A 302 -36.74 -6.12 3.74
CA GLN A 302 -36.56 -6.01 5.16
C GLN A 302 -35.90 -7.31 5.61
N ASP A 303 -34.58 -7.29 5.76
CA ASP A 303 -33.91 -8.24 6.63
C ASP A 303 -34.47 -8.01 8.03
N GLY A 304 -35.23 -8.98 8.53
CA GLY A 304 -35.82 -8.96 9.86
C GLY A 304 -34.76 -8.82 10.94
N PRO A 305 -35.12 -8.33 12.14
CA PRO A 305 -34.16 -8.12 13.20
C PRO A 305 -33.71 -9.47 13.79
N ALA A 306 -32.38 -9.61 13.96
CA ALA A 306 -31.63 -10.66 14.68
C ALA A 306 -31.10 -11.87 13.85
N ALA A 307 -29.97 -11.66 13.14
CA ALA A 307 -28.82 -12.59 12.95
C ALA A 307 -27.60 -12.06 12.11
N PRO A 308 -27.33 -10.74 11.90
CA PRO A 308 -26.27 -10.32 10.96
C PRO A 308 -24.83 -10.51 11.47
N THR A 309 -24.60 -10.42 12.78
CA THR A 309 -23.25 -10.53 13.39
C THR A 309 -22.68 -11.94 13.27
N THR A 310 -23.48 -12.98 13.50
CA THR A 310 -23.03 -14.38 13.45
C THR A 310 -22.56 -14.81 12.06
N THR A 311 -23.17 -14.28 11.00
CA THR A 311 -22.81 -14.59 9.62
C THR A 311 -21.50 -13.91 9.22
N THR A 312 -21.29 -12.66 9.63
CA THR A 312 -20.05 -11.94 9.35
C THR A 312 -18.89 -12.49 10.17
N ASP A 313 -19.11 -12.87 11.42
CA ASP A 313 -18.09 -13.51 12.26
C ASP A 313 -17.65 -14.86 11.67
N ALA A 314 -18.58 -15.66 11.15
CA ALA A 314 -18.25 -16.91 10.46
C ALA A 314 -17.46 -16.66 9.15
N ALA A 315 -17.84 -15.65 8.36
CA ALA A 315 -17.08 -15.25 7.17
C ALA A 315 -15.67 -14.76 7.53
N ARG A 316 -15.56 -13.98 8.61
CA ARG A 316 -14.30 -13.49 9.17
C ARG A 316 -13.39 -14.63 9.58
N GLN A 317 -13.92 -15.65 10.25
CA GLN A 317 -13.18 -16.84 10.64
C GLN A 317 -12.62 -17.60 9.42
N ARG A 318 -13.45 -17.84 8.40
CA ARG A 318 -13.01 -18.52 7.16
C ARG A 318 -11.94 -17.73 6.41
N LEU A 319 -12.15 -16.42 6.25
CA LEU A 319 -11.17 -15.54 5.63
C LEU A 319 -9.85 -15.53 6.42
N ALA A 320 -9.90 -15.50 7.75
CA ALA A 320 -8.72 -15.48 8.60
C ALA A 320 -7.86 -16.73 8.40
N LEU A 321 -8.49 -17.91 8.33
CA LEU A 321 -7.79 -19.17 8.07
C LEU A 321 -7.11 -19.17 6.70
N ALA A 322 -7.83 -18.74 5.66
CA ALA A 322 -7.30 -18.68 4.30
C ALA A 322 -6.10 -17.71 4.19
N GLN A 323 -6.24 -16.49 4.72
CA GLN A 323 -5.15 -15.49 4.75
C GLN A 323 -3.96 -15.94 5.59
N ALA A 324 -4.19 -16.57 6.75
CA ALA A 324 -3.12 -17.07 7.60
C ALA A 324 -2.34 -18.21 6.93
N SER A 325 -3.03 -19.11 6.23
CA SER A 325 -2.40 -20.20 5.49
C SER A 325 -1.53 -19.67 4.35
N LEU A 326 -2.06 -18.75 3.54
CA LEU A 326 -1.30 -18.11 2.46
C LEU A 326 -0.09 -17.34 3.00
N LEU A 327 -0.29 -16.49 4.01
CA LEU A 327 0.78 -15.66 4.55
C LEU A 327 1.88 -16.52 5.19
N SER A 328 1.52 -17.60 5.89
CA SER A 328 2.49 -18.56 6.43
C SER A 328 3.37 -19.16 5.33
N ALA A 329 2.79 -19.50 4.17
CA ALA A 329 3.56 -20.05 3.05
C ALA A 329 4.53 -19.01 2.47
N LEU A 330 4.10 -17.75 2.40
CA LEU A 330 4.89 -16.65 1.84
C LEU A 330 6.06 -16.21 2.75
N VAL A 331 5.86 -16.17 4.08
CA VAL A 331 6.83 -15.55 5.00
C VAL A 331 7.40 -16.47 6.09
N ALA A 332 6.83 -17.66 6.28
CA ALA A 332 7.28 -18.62 7.29
C ALA A 332 7.74 -19.97 6.71
N GLY A 333 7.72 -20.13 5.38
CA GLY A 333 8.23 -21.33 4.70
C GLY A 333 7.36 -22.57 4.87
N THR A 334 6.08 -22.41 5.20
CA THR A 334 5.13 -23.53 5.21
C THR A 334 4.80 -23.96 3.77
N PRO A 335 4.29 -25.19 3.55
CA PRO A 335 3.83 -25.62 2.23
C PRO A 335 2.78 -24.67 1.63
N ALA A 336 2.76 -24.60 0.29
CA ALA A 336 1.73 -23.87 -0.43
C ALA A 336 0.34 -24.42 -0.08
N PRO A 337 -0.67 -23.56 0.21
CA PRO A 337 -2.05 -24.02 0.38
C PRO A 337 -2.59 -24.61 -0.92
N GLU A 338 -3.60 -25.47 -0.81
CA GLU A 338 -4.27 -26.08 -1.96
C GLU A 338 -4.78 -25.04 -2.96
N GLY A 339 -4.71 -25.35 -4.25
CA GLY A 339 -5.18 -24.49 -5.34
C GLY A 339 -4.23 -23.36 -5.76
N PHE A 340 -3.20 -23.04 -4.96
CA PHE A 340 -2.22 -22.01 -5.34
C PHE A 340 -1.11 -22.52 -6.25
N ASP A 341 -0.70 -21.67 -7.19
CA ASP A 341 0.51 -21.87 -7.99
C ASP A 341 1.78 -21.66 -7.13
N SER A 342 2.45 -22.77 -6.81
CA SER A 342 3.66 -22.77 -5.98
C SER A 342 4.82 -21.97 -6.58
N ARG A 343 4.94 -21.88 -7.92
CA ARG A 343 5.96 -21.08 -8.59
C ARG A 343 5.71 -19.60 -8.36
N ARG A 344 4.46 -19.15 -8.51
CA ARG A 344 4.05 -17.75 -8.25
C ARG A 344 4.18 -17.38 -6.78
N LEU A 345 3.80 -18.26 -5.86
CA LEU A 345 4.07 -18.05 -4.43
C LEU A 345 5.57 -17.89 -4.15
N GLY A 346 6.42 -18.69 -4.82
CA GLY A 346 7.87 -18.55 -4.73
C GLY A 346 8.37 -17.19 -5.23
N VAL A 347 7.81 -16.65 -6.31
CA VAL A 347 8.13 -15.30 -6.81
C VAL A 347 7.71 -14.24 -5.79
N GLN A 348 6.47 -14.31 -5.28
CA GLN A 348 5.96 -13.37 -4.28
C GLN A 348 6.80 -13.41 -3.00
N SER A 349 7.14 -14.59 -2.49
CA SER A 349 7.96 -14.75 -1.27
C SER A 349 9.35 -14.10 -1.43
N ARG A 350 10.00 -14.29 -2.59
CA ARG A 350 11.29 -13.62 -2.88
C ARG A 350 11.14 -12.10 -2.96
N ALA A 351 10.08 -11.60 -3.59
CA ALA A 351 9.80 -10.17 -3.68
C ALA A 351 9.60 -9.55 -2.29
N LEU A 352 8.81 -10.20 -1.42
CA LEU A 352 8.62 -9.78 -0.03
C LEU A 352 9.93 -9.77 0.75
N GLY A 353 10.76 -10.82 0.63
CA GLY A 353 12.06 -10.89 1.28
C GLY A 353 13.01 -9.77 0.83
N ALA A 354 13.05 -9.48 -0.49
CA ALA A 354 13.84 -8.40 -1.05
C ALA A 354 13.39 -7.02 -0.55
N LYS A 355 12.08 -6.74 -0.59
CA LYS A 355 11.51 -5.48 -0.10
C LYS A 355 11.80 -5.29 1.39
N ARG A 356 11.64 -6.36 2.18
CA ARG A 356 11.94 -6.34 3.62
C ARG A 356 13.41 -6.02 3.88
N ALA A 357 14.34 -6.60 3.12
CA ALA A 357 15.77 -6.28 3.22
C ALA A 357 16.07 -4.80 2.91
N GLU A 358 15.41 -4.24 1.90
CA GLU A 358 15.56 -2.84 1.47
C GLU A 358 14.99 -1.87 2.52
N VAL A 359 13.81 -2.15 3.05
CA VAL A 359 13.21 -1.31 4.10
C VAL A 359 14.05 -1.39 5.39
N VAL A 360 14.53 -2.58 5.77
CA VAL A 360 15.45 -2.73 6.91
C VAL A 360 16.74 -1.93 6.70
N ALA A 361 17.29 -1.90 5.49
CA ALA A 361 18.45 -1.09 5.18
C ALA A 361 18.18 0.42 5.32
N LYS A 362 16.96 0.89 5.01
CA LYS A 362 16.55 2.29 5.21
C LYS A 362 16.38 2.64 6.70
N VAL A 363 15.77 1.76 7.50
CA VAL A 363 15.54 2.02 8.94
C VAL A 363 16.74 1.75 9.84
N ALA A 364 17.68 0.93 9.38
CA ALA A 364 18.90 0.53 10.08
C ALA A 364 20.11 0.52 9.11
N PRO A 365 20.52 1.71 8.61
CA PRO A 365 21.55 1.83 7.57
C PRO A 365 22.94 1.36 8.02
N GLU A 366 23.16 1.21 9.33
CA GLU A 366 24.41 0.65 9.84
C GLU A 366 24.54 -0.86 9.55
N LEU A 367 23.43 -1.59 9.38
CA LEU A 367 23.48 -3.04 9.12
C LEU A 367 24.15 -3.37 7.78
N PRO A 368 23.76 -2.77 6.64
CA PRO A 368 24.51 -2.91 5.39
C PRO A 368 25.97 -2.46 5.50
N ARG A 369 26.26 -1.40 6.28
CA ARG A 369 27.64 -0.92 6.49
C ARG A 369 28.50 -1.94 7.24
N ILE A 370 27.96 -2.56 8.30
CA ILE A 370 28.65 -3.55 9.14
C ILE A 370 28.83 -4.87 8.39
N LEU A 371 27.80 -5.32 7.66
CA LEU A 371 27.78 -6.63 7.00
C LEU A 371 28.35 -6.59 5.57
N GLY A 372 28.58 -5.40 5.03
CA GLY A 372 29.10 -5.18 3.68
C GLY A 372 28.25 -5.87 2.60
N GLY A 373 28.92 -6.40 1.58
CA GLY A 373 28.26 -7.12 0.48
C GLY A 373 27.48 -8.37 0.90
N GLY A 374 27.73 -8.91 2.10
CA GLY A 374 27.02 -10.07 2.64
C GLY A 374 25.61 -9.78 3.17
N TYR A 375 25.27 -8.50 3.40
CA TYR A 375 23.99 -8.09 4.02
C TYR A 375 22.76 -8.71 3.33
N ARG A 376 22.65 -8.54 2.01
CA ARG A 376 21.44 -8.95 1.29
C ARG A 376 21.25 -10.46 1.31
N ALA A 377 22.31 -11.23 1.08
CA ALA A 377 22.26 -12.69 1.12
C ALA A 377 21.89 -13.20 2.52
N ALA A 378 22.53 -12.64 3.57
CA ALA A 378 22.25 -13.01 4.96
C ALA A 378 20.81 -12.68 5.36
N PHE A 379 20.30 -11.51 4.96
CA PHE A 379 18.94 -11.10 5.27
C PHE A 379 17.90 -11.99 4.58
N LEU A 380 18.11 -12.32 3.29
CA LEU A 380 17.20 -13.21 2.56
C LEU A 380 17.18 -14.62 3.14
N ALA A 381 18.33 -15.13 3.59
CA ALA A 381 18.40 -16.42 4.28
C ALA A 381 17.62 -16.40 5.61
N TYR A 382 17.76 -15.33 6.40
CA TYR A 382 17.00 -15.08 7.62
C TYR A 382 15.48 -15.01 7.34
N ALA A 383 15.08 -14.20 6.36
CA ALA A 383 13.68 -13.91 6.07
C ALA A 383 12.88 -15.13 5.56
N LYS A 384 13.56 -16.14 4.99
CA LYS A 384 12.94 -17.33 4.39
C LYS A 384 12.02 -18.12 5.33
N SER A 385 12.29 -18.10 6.64
CA SER A 385 11.52 -18.86 7.64
C SER A 385 11.21 -18.07 8.91
N ARG A 386 11.55 -16.76 8.93
CA ARG A 386 11.37 -15.90 10.10
C ARG A 386 10.47 -14.74 9.73
N PRO A 387 9.14 -14.87 9.93
CA PRO A 387 8.20 -13.80 9.62
C PRO A 387 8.44 -12.59 10.52
N MET A 388 8.13 -11.40 10.00
CA MET A 388 8.17 -10.16 10.76
C MET A 388 7.01 -10.13 11.78
N ARG A 389 7.29 -9.69 13.02
CA ARG A 389 6.32 -9.72 14.14
C ARG A 389 6.02 -8.36 14.78
N GLY A 390 6.85 -7.35 14.54
CA GLY A 390 6.79 -6.07 15.25
C GLY A 390 7.29 -4.88 14.42
N GLY A 391 7.08 -4.92 13.11
CA GLY A 391 7.57 -3.93 12.16
C GLY A 391 9.09 -3.93 11.96
N TYR A 392 9.55 -3.11 11.02
CA TYR A 392 10.91 -3.15 10.48
C TYR A 392 12.04 -2.87 11.49
N ARG A 393 11.81 -2.00 12.49
CA ARG A 393 12.83 -1.73 13.52
C ARG A 393 13.06 -2.93 14.41
N ARG A 394 11.99 -3.62 14.81
CA ARG A 394 12.10 -4.86 15.57
C ARG A 394 12.76 -5.95 14.73
N ASP A 395 12.38 -6.01 13.47
CA ASP A 395 12.91 -6.95 12.50
C ASP A 395 14.43 -6.83 12.29
N ALA A 396 14.93 -5.59 12.22
CA ALA A 396 16.36 -5.30 12.18
C ALA A 396 17.10 -5.84 13.41
N LEU A 397 16.49 -5.75 14.60
CA LEU A 397 17.04 -6.28 15.84
C LEU A 397 17.03 -7.81 15.87
N ASP A 398 15.91 -8.42 15.46
CA ASP A 398 15.76 -9.88 15.41
C ASP A 398 16.71 -10.51 14.36
N PHE A 399 16.96 -9.81 13.24
CA PHE A 399 17.95 -10.21 12.25
C PHE A 399 19.38 -10.15 12.80
N ALA A 400 19.76 -9.03 13.45
CA ALA A 400 21.07 -8.90 14.07
C ALA A 400 21.29 -9.95 15.17
N GLU A 401 20.27 -10.20 16.01
CA GLU A 401 20.30 -11.26 17.01
C GLU A 401 20.50 -12.64 16.38
N HIS A 402 19.77 -12.94 15.29
CA HIS A 402 19.90 -14.20 14.58
C HIS A 402 21.33 -14.44 14.08
N LEU A 403 21.97 -13.42 13.49
CA LEU A 403 23.36 -13.53 13.06
C LEU A 403 24.31 -13.75 14.24
N LEU A 404 24.14 -13.00 15.34
CA LEU A 404 25.01 -13.13 16.52
C LEU A 404 24.89 -14.49 17.19
N ILE A 405 23.69 -15.08 17.25
CA ILE A 405 23.48 -16.46 17.75
C ILE A 405 24.18 -17.48 16.85
N GLY A 406 24.24 -17.22 15.55
CA GLY A 406 24.91 -18.07 14.56
C GLY A 406 26.40 -17.81 14.39
N ASP A 407 27.03 -17.03 15.28
CA ASP A 407 28.43 -16.62 15.16
C ASP A 407 28.76 -15.92 13.83
N LEU A 408 27.82 -15.12 13.33
CA LEU A 408 27.96 -14.30 12.12
C LEU A 408 28.01 -12.80 12.45
N PRO A 409 28.67 -11.97 11.61
CA PRO A 409 29.54 -12.39 10.50
C PRO A 409 30.84 -13.07 10.98
N GLU A 410 31.51 -13.81 10.09
CA GLU A 410 32.76 -14.51 10.38
C GLU A 410 33.89 -13.55 10.80
N ASP A 411 33.91 -12.35 10.21
CA ASP A 411 34.85 -11.29 10.59
C ASP A 411 34.64 -10.86 12.06
N PRO A 412 35.64 -11.05 12.94
CA PRO A 412 35.55 -10.64 14.33
C PRO A 412 35.34 -9.14 14.53
N ALA A 413 35.82 -8.27 13.62
CA ALA A 413 35.62 -6.83 13.73
C ALA A 413 34.16 -6.46 13.47
N ALA A 414 33.60 -6.90 12.34
CA ALA A 414 32.19 -6.72 12.03
C ALA A 414 31.25 -7.34 13.09
N ARG A 415 31.59 -8.51 13.64
CA ARG A 415 30.81 -9.13 14.73
C ARG A 415 30.81 -8.29 16.01
N ARG A 416 31.94 -7.68 16.37
CA ARG A 416 32.01 -6.73 17.50
C ARG A 416 31.16 -5.49 17.24
N GLU A 417 31.22 -4.92 16.05
CA GLU A 417 30.37 -3.77 15.68
C GLU A 417 28.88 -4.13 15.75
N LEU A 418 28.48 -5.28 15.19
CA LEU A 418 27.10 -5.75 15.22
C LEU A 418 26.61 -5.97 16.66
N THR A 419 27.45 -6.58 17.51
CA THR A 419 27.14 -6.78 18.94
C THR A 419 26.91 -5.45 19.66
N LEU A 420 27.74 -4.44 19.39
CA LEU A 420 27.57 -3.11 19.97
C LEU A 420 26.30 -2.44 19.47
N TRP A 421 26.04 -2.50 18.16
CA TRP A 421 24.83 -1.95 17.54
C TRP A 421 23.55 -2.56 18.14
N TRP A 422 23.53 -3.89 18.31
CA TRP A 422 22.39 -4.61 18.88
C TRP A 422 22.19 -4.27 20.36
N ARG A 423 23.25 -4.32 21.18
CA ARG A 423 23.16 -3.99 22.63
C ARG A 423 22.72 -2.56 22.90
N ASP A 424 23.07 -1.61 22.02
CA ASP A 424 22.66 -0.21 22.12
C ASP A 424 21.14 -0.03 21.97
N ARG A 425 20.48 -0.91 21.20
CA ARG A 425 19.08 -0.80 20.79
C ARG A 425 18.15 -1.84 21.42
N ALA A 426 18.67 -2.98 21.86
CA ALA A 426 17.88 -4.07 22.44
C ALA A 426 17.46 -3.82 23.90
N GLY A 427 18.12 -2.89 24.60
CA GLY A 427 17.80 -2.57 26.01
C GLY A 427 16.52 -1.76 26.18
N ALA A 428 15.82 -1.95 27.30
CA ALA A 428 14.62 -1.17 27.66
C ALA A 428 14.86 0.34 27.85
N ARG A 429 16.13 0.74 28.04
CA ARG A 429 16.60 2.13 27.96
C ARG A 429 17.86 2.19 27.10
N PRO A 430 17.94 3.08 26.11
CA PRO A 430 19.18 3.29 25.35
C PRO A 430 20.27 3.81 26.29
N PRO A 431 21.54 3.41 26.11
CA PRO A 431 22.62 3.89 26.96
C PRO A 431 22.80 5.41 26.82
N SER A 432 23.29 6.06 27.87
CA SER A 432 23.46 7.51 27.91
C SER A 432 24.42 7.99 26.81
N ARG A 433 24.29 9.26 26.39
CA ARG A 433 25.13 9.87 25.35
C ARG A 433 26.63 9.76 25.70
N ALA A 434 26.98 9.89 26.98
CA ALA A 434 28.34 9.73 27.48
C ALA A 434 28.88 8.30 27.29
N VAL A 435 28.06 7.28 27.55
CA VAL A 435 28.44 5.87 27.33
C VAL A 435 28.61 5.57 25.84
N ARG A 436 27.77 6.15 24.98
CA ARG A 436 27.89 6.03 23.52
C ARG A 436 29.19 6.66 23.01
N ILE A 437 29.51 7.89 23.45
CA ILE A 437 30.76 8.58 23.07
C ILE A 437 31.99 7.83 23.58
N ALA A 438 31.98 7.35 24.83
CA ALA A 438 33.09 6.58 25.39
C ALA A 438 33.33 5.26 24.64
N ARG A 439 32.27 4.59 24.17
CA ARG A 439 32.38 3.37 23.35
C ARG A 439 32.96 3.66 21.97
N VAL A 440 32.54 4.75 21.31
CA VAL A 440 33.12 5.19 20.02
C VAL A 440 34.61 5.51 20.18
N ALA A 441 34.97 6.28 21.20
CA ALA A 441 36.37 6.61 21.49
C ALA A 441 37.21 5.35 21.76
N ARG A 442 36.66 4.37 22.50
CA ARG A 442 37.34 3.11 22.80
C ARG A 442 37.48 2.21 21.56
N ALA A 443 36.48 2.17 20.67
CA ALA A 443 36.57 1.42 19.41
C ALA A 443 37.66 1.99 18.49
N VAL A 444 37.81 3.32 18.45
CA VAL A 444 38.88 4.01 17.69
C VAL A 444 40.26 3.75 18.31
N LEU A 445 40.36 3.64 19.63
CA LEU A 445 41.62 3.36 20.33
C LEU A 445 42.06 1.89 20.29
N VAL A 446 41.13 0.95 20.13
CA VAL A 446 41.40 -0.51 20.07
C VAL A 446 41.54 -1.01 18.63
N GLY A 447 41.19 -0.20 17.63
CA GLY A 447 41.38 -0.47 16.19
C GLY A 447 42.75 -0.05 15.64
N ARG A 448 43.80 0.02 16.47
CA ARG A 448 45.20 0.23 16.05
C ARG A 448 46.05 -0.98 16.35
#